data_AF-A0A0L6JAL9-F1
#
_entry.id   AF-A0A0L6JAL9-F1
#
_cell.length_a   1.000
_cell.length_b   1.000
_cell.length_c   1.000
_cell.angle_alpha   90.00
_cell.angle_beta   90.00
_cell.angle_gamma   90.00
#
_symmetry.space_group_name_H-M   'P 1'
#
loop_
_entity.id
_entity.type
_entity.pdbx_description
1 polymer ?
#
loop_
_entity_poly.entity_id
_entity_poly.type
_entity_poly.pdbx_seq_one_letter_code
_entity_poly.pdbx_strand_id
1 'polypeptide(L)'
;MADRVGSDAHSVKLRGFYASLVAGQSAAADRRIEEAFAAVPREPFAGPGPWSILAANVWRSRDRGSPYVTTPDDDPAFLYQDVLVALDAARSINIGQPSLHALCLDALAPQPGETVIQVGTGSGYYTALLAHLVRPEGQVHGFEIDPNLAERTARNLAPWPWARVEARSGASDGLPQADAIYVNAGAPRPARVWLDVLRPDGRLLFPLQPRYGRGGMLLICKVAGAAAWPARFVSPSVFIPLQGLPEADTEGLSEAFARGPLMAVRAIRFGEKPDASCWYDGGDWWLSTRAP
;
A
#
# COMPACT_ATOMS: atom_id res chain seq x y z
N MET A 1 34.64 -14.51 -6.88
CA MET A 1 34.16 -13.50 -7.87
C MET A 1 33.18 -14.14 -8.85
N ALA A 2 33.49 -15.30 -9.44
CA ALA A 2 32.57 -16.04 -10.32
C ALA A 2 31.22 -16.41 -9.67
N ASP A 3 31.22 -16.87 -8.40
CA ASP A 3 29.98 -17.25 -7.69
C ASP A 3 29.04 -16.06 -7.42
N ARG A 4 29.58 -14.86 -7.16
CA ARG A 4 28.78 -13.64 -6.98
C ARG A 4 28.15 -13.17 -8.30
N VAL A 5 28.92 -13.20 -9.39
CA VAL A 5 28.42 -12.82 -10.72
C VAL A 5 27.33 -13.79 -11.21
N GLY A 6 27.47 -15.10 -10.92
CA GLY A 6 26.44 -16.10 -11.20
C GLY A 6 25.17 -15.92 -10.35
N SER A 7 25.32 -15.59 -9.07
CA SER A 7 24.22 -15.30 -8.15
C SER A 7 23.44 -14.04 -8.55
N ASP A 8 24.15 -12.97 -8.95
CA ASP A 8 23.53 -11.72 -9.40
C ASP A 8 22.73 -11.93 -10.70
N ALA A 9 23.28 -12.67 -11.67
CA ALA A 9 22.57 -13.00 -12.91
C ALA A 9 21.31 -13.86 -12.66
N HIS A 10 21.36 -14.76 -11.68
CA HIS A 10 20.22 -15.57 -11.27
C HIS A 10 19.10 -14.71 -10.68
N SER A 11 19.42 -13.84 -9.71
CA SER A 11 18.47 -12.90 -9.10
C SER A 11 17.83 -11.98 -10.15
N VAL A 12 18.62 -11.42 -11.07
CA VAL A 12 18.10 -10.55 -12.15
C VAL A 12 17.09 -11.29 -13.03
N LYS A 13 17.39 -12.54 -13.41
CA LYS A 13 16.47 -13.35 -14.22
C LYS A 13 15.15 -13.62 -13.48
N LEU A 14 15.23 -14.02 -12.22
CA LEU A 14 14.05 -14.28 -11.39
C LEU A 14 13.20 -13.02 -11.22
N ARG A 15 13.84 -11.90 -10.88
CA ARG A 15 13.19 -10.60 -10.72
C ARG A 15 12.49 -10.14 -11.99
N GLY A 16 13.12 -10.30 -13.14
CA GLY A 16 12.53 -9.92 -14.43
C GLY A 16 11.23 -10.66 -14.72
N PHE A 17 11.21 -11.99 -14.57
CA PHE A 17 9.99 -12.78 -14.77
C PHE A 17 8.92 -12.48 -13.70
N TYR A 18 9.34 -12.33 -12.45
CA TYR A 18 8.48 -11.92 -11.35
C TYR A 18 7.79 -10.59 -11.65
N ALA A 19 8.51 -9.59 -12.17
CA ALA A 19 7.96 -8.30 -12.54
C ALA A 19 6.83 -8.45 -13.59
N SER A 20 7.06 -9.23 -14.66
CA SER A 20 6.03 -9.49 -15.67
C SER A 20 4.80 -10.20 -15.09
N LEU A 21 5.00 -11.16 -14.17
CA LEU A 21 3.89 -11.87 -13.52
C LEU A 21 3.02 -10.97 -12.65
N VAL A 22 3.64 -10.13 -11.81
CA VAL A 22 2.90 -9.31 -10.84
C VAL A 22 2.28 -8.08 -11.49
N ALA A 23 2.94 -7.50 -12.51
CA ALA A 23 2.40 -6.39 -13.28
C ALA A 23 1.30 -6.83 -14.25
N GLY A 24 1.38 -8.04 -14.82
CA GLY A 24 0.37 -8.58 -15.73
C GLY A 24 -1.01 -8.81 -15.11
N GLN A 25 -1.13 -8.77 -13.78
CA GLN A 25 -2.42 -8.80 -13.07
C GLN A 25 -3.12 -7.44 -13.03
N SER A 26 -2.42 -6.33 -13.31
CA SER A 26 -3.07 -5.04 -13.51
C SER A 26 -3.67 -4.96 -14.91
N ALA A 27 -4.91 -4.50 -15.01
CA ALA A 27 -5.59 -4.34 -16.29
C ALA A 27 -5.06 -3.17 -17.14
N ALA A 28 -4.14 -2.32 -16.62
CA ALA A 28 -3.64 -1.14 -17.33
C ALA A 28 -2.18 -1.27 -17.83
N ALA A 29 -1.92 -0.51 -18.88
CA ALA A 29 -0.81 -0.63 -19.83
C ALA A 29 0.49 0.09 -19.43
N ASP A 30 0.62 0.57 -18.18
CA ASP A 30 1.80 1.35 -17.78
C ASP A 30 3.00 0.44 -17.52
N ARG A 31 3.86 0.33 -18.56
CA ARG A 31 5.10 -0.44 -18.52
C ARG A 31 6.05 -0.01 -17.39
N ARG A 32 5.91 1.21 -16.87
CA ARG A 32 6.73 1.69 -15.74
C ARG A 32 6.52 0.87 -14.47
N ILE A 33 5.35 0.23 -14.30
CA ILE A 33 5.09 -0.64 -13.15
C ILE A 33 5.97 -1.89 -13.24
N GLU A 34 5.96 -2.58 -14.38
CA GLU A 34 6.84 -3.74 -14.62
C GLU A 34 8.32 -3.34 -14.51
N GLU A 35 8.72 -2.21 -15.11
CA GLU A 35 10.08 -1.68 -15.02
C GLU A 35 10.51 -1.44 -13.57
N ALA A 36 9.64 -0.88 -12.72
CA ALA A 36 9.95 -0.63 -11.31
C ALA A 36 10.20 -1.95 -10.56
N PHE A 37 9.33 -2.95 -10.72
CA PHE A 37 9.51 -4.27 -10.09
C PHE A 37 10.73 -5.01 -10.63
N ALA A 38 11.09 -4.82 -11.90
CA ALA A 38 12.29 -5.40 -12.50
C ALA A 38 13.58 -4.71 -11.99
N ALA A 39 13.52 -3.40 -11.69
CA ALA A 39 14.67 -2.61 -11.28
C ALA A 39 14.96 -2.67 -9.78
N VAL A 40 13.94 -2.79 -8.92
CA VAL A 40 14.11 -2.75 -7.46
C VAL A 40 14.30 -4.16 -6.89
N PRO A 41 15.50 -4.54 -6.41
CA PRO A 41 15.73 -5.84 -5.78
C PRO A 41 14.94 -5.96 -4.49
N ARG A 42 14.33 -7.12 -4.21
CA ARG A 42 13.50 -7.34 -3.01
C ARG A 42 14.32 -7.81 -1.80
N GLU A 43 15.49 -8.38 -2.04
CA GLU A 43 16.40 -8.99 -1.06
C GLU A 43 16.81 -8.01 0.05
N PRO A 44 17.25 -6.76 -0.22
CA PRO A 44 17.63 -5.82 0.84
C PRO A 44 16.47 -5.48 1.77
N PHE A 45 15.25 -5.50 1.23
CA PHE A 45 14.04 -5.16 1.97
C PHE A 45 13.52 -6.33 2.79
N ALA A 46 13.67 -7.56 2.31
CA ALA A 46 13.39 -8.77 3.07
C ALA A 46 14.42 -8.99 4.21
N GLY A 47 15.67 -8.63 3.98
CA GLY A 47 16.79 -8.95 4.87
C GLY A 47 17.37 -10.33 4.58
N PRO A 48 18.33 -10.82 5.39
CA PRO A 48 18.91 -12.14 5.20
C PRO A 48 17.87 -13.24 5.38
N GLY A 49 17.93 -14.27 4.53
CA GLY A 49 17.13 -15.48 4.68
C GLY A 49 17.69 -16.42 5.77
N PRO A 50 17.01 -17.55 6.03
CA PRO A 50 15.74 -17.95 5.42
C PRO A 50 14.58 -17.04 5.84
N TRP A 51 13.61 -16.87 4.96
CA TRP A 51 12.47 -15.96 5.17
C TRP A 51 11.22 -16.70 5.61
N SER A 52 10.35 -16.03 6.36
CA SER A 52 9.03 -16.54 6.71
C SER A 52 7.97 -16.04 5.72
N ILE A 53 7.42 -16.96 4.93
CA ILE A 53 6.39 -16.66 3.91
C ILE A 53 5.01 -17.00 4.46
N LEU A 54 4.04 -16.09 4.29
CA LEU A 54 2.67 -16.33 4.73
C LEU A 54 1.96 -17.31 3.78
N ALA A 55 1.52 -18.46 4.28
CA ALA A 55 0.69 -19.42 3.55
C ALA A 55 -0.79 -18.98 3.54
N ALA A 56 -1.05 -17.79 3.00
CA ALA A 56 -2.31 -17.05 3.15
C ALA A 56 -3.44 -17.42 2.17
N ASN A 57 -3.17 -18.29 1.19
CA ASN A 57 -4.08 -18.53 0.07
C ASN A 57 -5.24 -19.49 0.36
N VAL A 58 -5.31 -20.06 1.56
CA VAL A 58 -6.43 -20.91 2.01
C VAL A 58 -6.96 -20.38 3.33
N TRP A 59 -8.27 -20.14 3.42
CA TRP A 59 -8.91 -19.80 4.70
C TRP A 59 -8.57 -20.86 5.74
N ARG A 60 -7.91 -20.44 6.82
CA ARG A 60 -7.54 -21.30 7.95
C ARG A 60 -8.03 -20.66 9.23
N SER A 61 -8.58 -21.50 10.10
CA SER A 61 -8.94 -21.09 11.45
C SER A 61 -7.68 -20.68 12.23
N ARG A 62 -7.81 -19.64 13.06
CA ARG A 62 -6.70 -19.02 13.83
C ARG A 62 -6.10 -19.95 14.89
N ASP A 63 -6.75 -21.05 15.20
CA ASP A 63 -6.30 -22.08 16.15
C ASP A 63 -5.21 -23.01 15.58
N ARG A 64 -5.00 -23.02 14.26
CA ARG A 64 -4.02 -23.90 13.59
C ARG A 64 -2.64 -23.27 13.44
N GLY A 65 -1.99 -22.97 14.57
CA GLY A 65 -0.56 -22.63 14.63
C GLY A 65 -0.15 -21.41 13.80
N SER A 66 1.16 -21.26 13.57
CA SER A 66 1.68 -20.17 12.74
C SER A 66 1.27 -20.35 11.29
N PRO A 67 0.73 -19.32 10.62
CA PRO A 67 0.41 -19.37 9.19
C PRO A 67 1.66 -19.18 8.31
N TYR A 68 2.85 -19.08 8.90
CA TYR A 68 4.10 -18.85 8.18
C TYR A 68 4.88 -20.14 7.92
N VAL A 69 5.46 -20.23 6.73
CA VAL A 69 6.38 -21.28 6.32
C VAL A 69 7.76 -20.65 6.10
N THR A 70 8.78 -21.19 6.77
CA THR A 70 10.17 -20.73 6.60
C THR A 70 10.76 -21.35 5.34
N THR A 71 11.45 -20.54 4.52
CA THR A 71 12.16 -21.03 3.34
C THR A 71 13.31 -21.97 3.74
N PRO A 72 13.70 -22.93 2.89
CA PRO A 72 14.83 -23.81 3.18
C PRO A 72 16.16 -23.06 3.37
N ASP A 73 16.36 -21.98 2.63
CA ASP A 73 17.57 -21.16 2.59
C ASP A 73 17.25 -19.73 2.11
N ASP A 74 18.27 -18.99 1.69
CA ASP A 74 18.22 -17.63 1.16
C ASP A 74 18.25 -17.56 -0.39
N ASP A 75 17.82 -18.62 -1.09
CA ASP A 75 17.67 -18.56 -2.56
C ASP A 75 16.62 -17.49 -2.95
N PRO A 76 16.99 -16.45 -3.74
CA PRO A 76 16.07 -15.39 -4.14
C PRO A 76 14.82 -15.90 -4.88
N ALA A 77 14.82 -17.13 -5.42
CA ALA A 77 13.64 -17.76 -6.02
C ALA A 77 12.43 -17.79 -5.06
N PHE A 78 12.67 -17.80 -3.74
CA PHE A 78 11.60 -17.73 -2.75
C PHE A 78 11.01 -16.32 -2.55
N LEU A 79 11.79 -15.26 -2.82
CA LEU A 79 11.32 -13.87 -2.72
C LEU A 79 10.59 -13.39 -3.98
N TYR A 80 11.00 -13.89 -5.14
CA TYR A 80 10.45 -13.53 -6.45
C TYR A 80 9.20 -14.33 -6.80
N GLN A 81 8.27 -14.35 -5.84
CA GLN A 81 6.94 -14.93 -5.95
C GLN A 81 5.89 -13.92 -5.49
N ASP A 82 4.64 -14.10 -5.89
CA ASP A 82 3.51 -13.27 -5.44
C ASP A 82 3.07 -13.65 -4.02
N VAL A 83 3.98 -13.47 -3.05
CA VAL A 83 3.81 -13.88 -1.66
C VAL A 83 4.13 -12.74 -0.69
N LEU A 84 3.53 -12.83 0.50
CA LEU A 84 3.83 -11.96 1.62
C LEU A 84 5.02 -12.51 2.40
N VAL A 85 6.01 -11.66 2.64
CA VAL A 85 7.23 -12.01 3.38
C VAL A 85 7.20 -11.32 4.72
N ALA A 86 7.24 -12.07 5.83
CA ALA A 86 7.17 -11.49 7.17
C ALA A 86 8.39 -10.59 7.45
N LEU A 87 8.11 -9.40 7.98
CA LEU A 87 9.09 -8.54 8.63
C LEU A 87 9.07 -8.75 10.14
N ASP A 88 7.89 -9.04 10.69
CA ASP A 88 7.63 -9.40 12.07
C ASP A 88 6.39 -10.31 12.11
N ALA A 89 6.63 -11.63 12.17
CA ALA A 89 5.56 -12.63 12.13
C ALA A 89 4.61 -12.53 13.33
N ALA A 90 5.14 -12.18 14.52
CA ALA A 90 4.35 -12.07 15.75
C ALA A 90 3.35 -10.90 15.68
N ARG A 91 3.77 -9.79 15.05
CA ARG A 91 2.91 -8.61 14.81
C ARG A 91 2.19 -8.65 13.47
N SER A 92 2.37 -9.72 12.69
CA SER A 92 1.83 -9.89 11.33
C SER A 92 2.25 -8.78 10.35
N ILE A 93 3.38 -8.13 10.59
CA ILE A 93 3.94 -7.13 9.69
C ILE A 93 4.71 -7.86 8.60
N ASN A 94 4.47 -7.48 7.35
CA ASN A 94 5.02 -8.15 6.18
C ASN A 94 5.29 -7.16 5.05
N ILE A 95 6.12 -7.58 4.09
CA ILE A 95 6.16 -6.99 2.76
C ILE A 95 4.93 -7.53 2.03
N GLY A 96 3.95 -6.65 1.78
CA GLY A 96 2.64 -7.00 1.20
C GLY A 96 2.69 -7.71 -0.15
N GLN A 97 1.54 -8.19 -0.60
CA GLN A 97 1.41 -9.01 -1.82
C GLN A 97 1.76 -8.21 -3.09
N PRO A 98 2.80 -8.60 -3.84
CA PRO A 98 3.27 -7.87 -5.02
C PRO A 98 2.20 -7.51 -6.05
N SER A 99 1.34 -8.45 -6.44
CA SER A 99 0.30 -8.21 -7.46
C SER A 99 -0.75 -7.20 -7.01
N LEU A 100 -1.16 -7.23 -5.73
CA LEU A 100 -2.03 -6.22 -5.14
C LEU A 100 -1.38 -4.84 -5.20
N HIS A 101 -0.10 -4.75 -4.83
CA HIS A 101 0.61 -3.49 -4.85
C HIS A 101 0.89 -2.99 -6.28
N ALA A 102 1.13 -3.87 -7.26
CA ALA A 102 1.23 -3.49 -8.67
C ALA A 102 -0.09 -2.87 -9.17
N LEU A 103 -1.23 -3.52 -8.90
CA LEU A 103 -2.56 -2.98 -9.20
C LEU A 103 -2.82 -1.63 -8.52
N CYS A 104 -2.40 -1.48 -7.26
CA CYS A 104 -2.57 -0.24 -6.51
C CYS A 104 -1.70 0.90 -7.06
N LEU A 105 -0.43 0.63 -7.35
CA LEU A 105 0.50 1.63 -7.88
C LEU A 105 0.08 2.09 -9.28
N ASP A 106 -0.42 1.16 -10.10
CA ASP A 106 -1.01 1.48 -11.40
C ASP A 106 -2.25 2.37 -11.25
N ALA A 107 -3.17 2.04 -10.32
CA ALA A 107 -4.35 2.86 -10.05
C ALA A 107 -4.04 4.24 -9.45
N LEU A 108 -2.99 4.33 -8.62
CA LEU A 108 -2.49 5.59 -8.05
C LEU A 108 -1.81 6.47 -9.10
N ALA A 109 -1.23 5.83 -10.12
CA ALA A 109 -0.54 6.44 -11.26
C ALA A 109 0.50 7.53 -10.91
N PRO A 110 1.51 7.26 -10.04
CA PRO A 110 2.56 8.23 -9.74
C PRO A 110 3.30 8.69 -11.01
N GLN A 111 3.56 9.99 -11.12
CA GLN A 111 4.23 10.61 -12.26
C GLN A 111 5.63 11.11 -11.90
N PRO A 112 6.57 11.16 -12.87
CA PRO A 112 7.86 11.81 -12.66
C PRO A 112 7.69 13.25 -12.16
N GLY A 113 8.48 13.65 -11.15
CA GLY A 113 8.39 14.98 -10.54
C GLY A 113 7.36 15.14 -9.42
N GLU A 114 6.50 14.15 -9.19
CA GLU A 114 5.50 14.24 -8.12
C GLU A 114 6.10 14.07 -6.72
N THR A 115 5.48 14.75 -5.76
CA THR A 115 5.65 14.52 -4.32
C THR A 115 4.66 13.47 -3.85
N VAL A 116 5.16 12.35 -3.34
CA VAL A 116 4.34 11.24 -2.83
C VAL A 116 4.57 11.05 -1.35
N ILE A 117 3.48 10.91 -0.59
CA ILE A 117 3.52 10.43 0.79
C ILE A 117 3.25 8.92 0.81
N GLN A 118 4.02 8.18 1.58
CA GLN A 118 3.70 6.80 1.94
C GLN A 118 3.52 6.65 3.45
N VAL A 119 2.43 6.01 3.88
CA VAL A 119 2.16 5.71 5.29
C VAL A 119 2.31 4.20 5.52
N GLY A 120 3.18 3.82 6.46
CA GLY A 120 3.55 2.42 6.73
C GLY A 120 4.59 1.92 5.73
N THR A 121 5.83 2.40 5.81
CA THR A 121 6.88 2.00 4.87
C THR A 121 7.38 0.57 5.11
N GLY A 122 7.21 0.03 6.32
CA GLY A 122 7.75 -1.27 6.70
C GLY A 122 9.27 -1.28 6.54
N SER A 123 9.78 -2.13 5.65
CA SER A 123 11.22 -2.15 5.32
C SER A 123 11.61 -1.28 4.12
N GLY A 124 10.65 -0.63 3.45
CA GLY A 124 10.88 0.35 2.38
C GLY A 124 10.69 -0.15 0.95
N TYR A 125 10.27 -1.40 0.72
CA TYR A 125 10.20 -1.97 -0.64
C TYR A 125 9.28 -1.16 -1.56
N TYR A 126 8.05 -0.91 -1.11
CA TYR A 126 7.10 -0.10 -1.87
C TYR A 126 7.49 1.39 -1.93
N THR A 127 8.28 1.87 -0.95
CA THR A 127 8.86 3.22 -0.99
C THR A 127 9.87 3.36 -2.11
N ALA A 128 10.70 2.34 -2.33
CA ALA A 128 11.66 2.30 -3.43
C ALA A 128 10.97 2.18 -4.79
N LEU A 129 9.86 1.43 -4.89
CA LEU A 129 9.05 1.39 -6.13
C LEU A 129 8.44 2.77 -6.42
N LEU A 130 7.86 3.45 -5.42
CA LEU A 130 7.38 4.83 -5.57
C LEU A 130 8.51 5.76 -6.01
N ALA A 131 9.69 5.65 -5.39
CA ALA A 131 10.87 6.45 -5.74
C ALA A 131 11.31 6.22 -7.19
N HIS A 132 11.25 4.98 -7.67
CA HIS A 132 11.53 4.64 -9.06
C HIS A 132 10.53 5.29 -10.02
N LEU A 133 9.24 5.29 -9.67
CA LEU A 133 8.15 5.81 -10.51
C LEU A 133 8.17 7.34 -10.63
N VAL A 134 8.47 8.05 -9.53
CA VAL A 134 8.53 9.53 -9.50
C VAL A 134 9.84 10.11 -10.01
N ARG A 135 10.85 9.26 -10.27
CA ARG A 135 12.18 9.63 -10.79
C ARG A 135 12.94 10.61 -9.86
N PRO A 136 14.22 10.94 -10.13
CA PRO A 136 15.00 11.85 -9.29
C PRO A 136 14.42 13.26 -9.15
N GLU A 137 13.55 13.68 -10.07
CA GLU A 137 12.88 14.98 -10.06
C GLU A 137 11.73 15.04 -9.05
N GLY A 138 11.19 13.89 -8.63
CA GLY A 138 10.13 13.78 -7.63
C GLY A 138 10.64 13.70 -6.20
N GLN A 139 9.74 13.44 -5.26
CA GLN A 139 10.06 13.24 -3.85
C GLN A 139 9.16 12.15 -3.24
N VAL A 140 9.71 11.27 -2.42
CA VAL A 140 8.93 10.31 -1.63
C VAL A 140 9.16 10.54 -0.14
N HIS A 141 8.07 10.79 0.58
CA HIS A 141 8.04 11.00 2.02
C HIS A 141 7.34 9.82 2.71
N GLY A 142 8.14 8.92 3.25
CA GLY A 142 7.68 7.78 4.04
C GLY A 142 7.45 8.13 5.50
N PHE A 143 6.45 7.52 6.12
CA PHE A 143 6.18 7.60 7.55
C PHE A 143 5.98 6.21 8.13
N GLU A 144 6.82 5.84 9.10
CA GLU A 144 6.79 4.54 9.76
C GLU A 144 6.80 4.73 11.28
N ILE A 145 5.83 4.11 11.97
CA ILE A 145 5.64 4.30 13.41
C ILE A 145 6.63 3.47 14.23
N ASP A 146 7.09 2.34 13.68
CA ASP A 146 8.10 1.49 14.33
C ASP A 146 9.52 2.03 14.02
N PRO A 147 10.26 2.53 15.03
CA PRO A 147 11.56 3.15 14.79
C PRO A 147 12.60 2.20 14.19
N ASN A 148 12.52 0.89 14.49
CA ASN A 148 13.46 -0.10 13.94
C ASN A 148 13.18 -0.35 12.45
N LEU A 149 11.91 -0.38 12.06
CA LEU A 149 11.50 -0.48 10.66
C LEU A 149 11.80 0.80 9.88
N ALA A 150 11.62 1.97 10.50
CA ALA A 150 12.00 3.25 9.92
C ALA A 150 13.52 3.31 9.65
N GLU A 151 14.35 2.86 10.59
CA GLU A 151 15.81 2.81 10.41
C GLU A 151 16.21 1.84 9.28
N ARG A 152 15.57 0.66 9.21
CA ARG A 152 15.75 -0.29 8.09
C ARG A 152 15.37 0.34 6.76
N THR A 153 14.23 1.03 6.70
CA THR A 153 13.77 1.75 5.51
C THR A 153 14.80 2.80 5.09
N ALA A 154 15.30 3.62 6.01
CA ALA A 154 16.30 4.65 5.72
C ALA A 154 17.57 4.07 5.10
N ARG A 155 18.09 2.95 5.64
CA ARG A 155 19.26 2.26 5.06
C ARG A 155 18.97 1.71 3.67
N ASN A 156 17.82 1.07 3.49
CA ASN A 156 17.43 0.47 2.22
C ASN A 156 17.16 1.51 1.12
N LEU A 157 16.78 2.73 1.50
CA LEU A 157 16.53 3.84 0.58
C LEU A 157 17.78 4.59 0.14
N ALA A 158 18.98 4.23 0.61
CA ALA A 158 20.23 4.89 0.20
C ALA A 158 20.43 5.02 -1.34
N PRO A 159 19.99 4.06 -2.19
CA PRO A 159 20.07 4.21 -3.65
C PRO A 159 19.10 5.25 -4.26
N TRP A 160 18.13 5.75 -3.48
CA TRP A 160 17.13 6.75 -3.92
C TRP A 160 17.18 8.00 -3.02
N PRO A 161 18.13 8.92 -3.24
CA PRO A 161 18.30 10.11 -2.39
C PRO A 161 17.08 11.06 -2.31
N TRP A 162 16.13 10.92 -3.24
CA TRP A 162 14.86 11.66 -3.25
C TRP A 162 13.73 10.96 -2.47
N ALA A 163 14.02 9.83 -1.83
CA ALA A 163 13.11 9.12 -0.94
C ALA A 163 13.66 9.12 0.48
N ARG A 164 12.82 9.48 1.45
CA ARG A 164 13.18 9.51 2.87
C ARG A 164 12.05 8.98 3.73
N VAL A 165 12.38 8.63 4.97
CA VAL A 165 11.42 8.14 5.96
C VAL A 165 11.56 8.90 7.27
N GLU A 166 10.42 9.21 7.89
CA GLU A 166 10.34 9.73 9.25
C GLU A 166 9.79 8.66 10.20
N ALA A 167 10.44 8.47 11.35
CA ALA A 167 10.03 7.52 12.39
C ALA A 167 8.88 8.09 13.25
N ARG A 168 7.71 8.27 12.64
CA ARG A 168 6.49 8.77 13.29
C ARG A 168 5.24 8.30 12.56
N SER A 169 4.08 8.50 13.18
CA SER A 169 2.79 8.19 12.54
C SER A 169 2.55 9.08 11.32
N GLY A 170 2.22 8.45 10.19
CA GLY A 170 1.77 9.14 8.98
C GLY A 170 0.31 9.60 9.03
N ALA A 171 -0.34 9.51 10.20
CA ALA A 171 -1.68 10.06 10.46
C ALA A 171 -1.66 11.24 11.43
N SER A 172 -0.47 11.79 11.72
CA SER A 172 -0.26 12.98 12.54
C SER A 172 0.00 14.21 11.68
N ASP A 173 -0.18 15.40 12.26
CA ASP A 173 0.04 16.69 11.59
C ASP A 173 1.47 16.88 11.08
N GLY A 174 1.67 17.90 10.24
CA GLY A 174 2.98 18.27 9.69
C GLY A 174 3.42 17.42 8.50
N LEU A 175 2.50 16.72 7.84
CA LEU A 175 2.79 16.09 6.54
C LEU A 175 3.01 17.19 5.48
N PRO A 176 3.92 16.99 4.50
CA PRO A 176 4.09 17.91 3.39
C PRO A 176 2.89 17.88 2.44
N GLN A 177 2.72 18.91 1.61
CA GLN A 177 1.77 18.85 0.50
C GLN A 177 2.17 17.75 -0.49
N ALA A 178 1.20 16.96 -0.99
CA ALA A 178 1.48 15.80 -1.83
C ALA A 178 0.54 15.72 -3.05
N ASP A 179 1.10 15.24 -4.15
CA ASP A 179 0.35 14.90 -5.37
C ASP A 179 -0.28 13.51 -5.23
N ALA A 180 0.36 12.60 -4.52
CA ALA A 180 -0.21 11.28 -4.23
C ALA A 180 0.06 10.85 -2.79
N ILE A 181 -0.88 10.12 -2.20
CA ILE A 181 -0.74 9.52 -0.87
C ILE A 181 -1.06 8.04 -0.98
N TYR A 182 -0.11 7.20 -0.58
CA TYR A 182 -0.24 5.75 -0.58
C TYR A 182 -0.15 5.19 0.83
N VAL A 183 -1.19 4.53 1.30
CA VAL A 183 -1.26 4.02 2.67
C VAL A 183 -1.20 2.48 2.65
N ASN A 184 -0.33 1.91 3.47
CA ASN A 184 -0.11 0.47 3.60
C ASN A 184 -0.48 -0.09 4.97
N ALA A 185 -1.45 0.55 5.63
CA ALA A 185 -2.10 0.05 6.83
C ALA A 185 -3.59 0.40 6.80
N GLY A 186 -4.44 -0.51 7.26
CA GLY A 186 -5.88 -0.38 7.18
C GLY A 186 -6.43 0.70 8.11
N ALA A 187 -7.27 1.59 7.59
CA ALA A 187 -7.90 2.64 8.36
C ALA A 187 -9.44 2.56 8.25
N PRO A 188 -10.19 2.85 9.33
CA PRO A 188 -11.66 2.83 9.28
C PRO A 188 -12.26 4.08 8.63
N ARG A 189 -11.43 5.08 8.34
CA ARG A 189 -11.81 6.35 7.72
C ARG A 189 -10.59 7.01 7.07
N PRO A 190 -10.77 7.91 6.08
CA PRO A 190 -9.67 8.77 5.65
C PRO A 190 -9.22 9.65 6.81
N ALA A 191 -7.92 9.70 7.10
CA ALA A 191 -7.41 10.63 8.10
C ALA A 191 -7.52 12.08 7.58
N ARG A 192 -7.98 13.00 8.43
CA ARG A 192 -8.18 14.40 8.07
C ARG A 192 -6.92 15.04 7.49
N VAL A 193 -5.77 14.77 8.11
CA VAL A 193 -4.47 15.24 7.65
C VAL A 193 -4.15 14.82 6.22
N TRP A 194 -4.54 13.61 5.79
CA TRP A 194 -4.31 13.17 4.40
C TRP A 194 -5.12 14.02 3.42
N LEU A 195 -6.39 14.28 3.74
CA LEU A 195 -7.26 15.10 2.90
C LEU A 195 -6.79 16.56 2.83
N ASP A 196 -6.27 17.09 3.94
CA ASP A 196 -5.81 18.47 4.05
C ASP A 196 -4.51 18.72 3.26
N VAL A 197 -3.56 17.77 3.26
CA VAL A 197 -2.27 17.91 2.55
C VAL A 197 -2.29 17.44 1.10
N LEU A 198 -3.34 16.75 0.68
CA LEU A 198 -3.51 16.36 -0.71
C LEU A 198 -3.72 17.61 -1.57
N ARG A 199 -2.93 17.79 -2.63
CA ARG A 199 -3.10 18.90 -3.57
C ARG A 199 -4.37 18.72 -4.41
N PRO A 200 -4.90 19.79 -5.03
CA PRO A 200 -5.89 19.67 -6.10
C PRO A 200 -5.45 18.64 -7.16
N ASP A 201 -6.40 17.85 -7.65
CA ASP A 201 -6.19 16.73 -8.56
C ASP A 201 -5.35 15.58 -7.99
N GLY A 202 -4.87 15.72 -6.76
CA GLY A 202 -4.11 14.71 -6.04
C GLY A 202 -4.92 13.45 -5.74
N ARG A 203 -4.22 12.33 -5.58
CA ARG A 203 -4.81 11.00 -5.39
C ARG A 203 -4.44 10.41 -4.04
N LEU A 204 -5.42 9.96 -3.29
CA LEU A 204 -5.24 9.19 -2.05
C LEU A 204 -5.70 7.76 -2.30
N LEU A 205 -4.82 6.79 -2.06
CA LEU A 205 -5.15 5.37 -2.11
C LEU A 205 -4.80 4.71 -0.77
N PHE A 206 -5.83 4.21 -0.07
CA PHE A 206 -5.67 3.58 1.23
C PHE A 206 -6.61 2.38 1.41
N PRO A 207 -6.31 1.43 2.32
CA PRO A 207 -7.22 0.36 2.65
C PRO A 207 -8.27 0.89 3.63
N LEU A 208 -9.47 1.17 3.13
CA LEU A 208 -10.63 1.41 3.97
C LEU A 208 -11.11 0.05 4.49
N GLN A 209 -11.05 -0.17 5.80
CA GLN A 209 -11.45 -1.42 6.42
C GLN A 209 -11.88 -1.23 7.88
N PRO A 210 -12.73 -2.10 8.44
CA PRO A 210 -12.89 -2.20 9.88
C PRO A 210 -11.57 -2.57 10.55
N ARG A 211 -11.48 -2.37 11.88
CA ARG A 211 -10.25 -2.68 12.65
C ARG A 211 -9.80 -4.13 12.41
N TYR A 212 -10.74 -5.06 12.32
CA TYR A 212 -10.50 -6.42 11.88
C TYR A 212 -11.57 -6.81 10.86
N GLY A 213 -11.15 -7.35 9.72
CA GLY A 213 -12.07 -7.81 8.69
C GLY A 213 -11.58 -7.49 7.29
N ARG A 214 -12.44 -7.79 6.32
CA ARG A 214 -12.20 -7.44 4.91
C ARG A 214 -12.55 -5.98 4.69
N GLY A 215 -11.76 -5.32 3.88
CA GLY A 215 -12.06 -4.00 3.35
C GLY A 215 -11.71 -3.91 1.87
N GLY A 216 -11.34 -2.73 1.43
CA GLY A 216 -10.88 -2.50 0.06
C GLY A 216 -9.95 -1.31 -0.07
N MET A 217 -9.13 -1.33 -1.12
CA MET A 217 -8.26 -0.22 -1.50
C MET A 217 -9.09 0.88 -2.13
N LEU A 218 -9.42 1.92 -1.37
CA LEU A 218 -10.22 3.06 -1.81
C LEU A 218 -9.32 4.13 -2.41
N LEU A 219 -9.51 4.41 -3.71
CA LEU A 219 -8.91 5.54 -4.42
C LEU A 219 -9.85 6.75 -4.30
N ILE A 220 -9.31 7.91 -3.94
CA ILE A 220 -9.98 9.21 -3.89
C ILE A 220 -9.17 10.21 -4.72
N CYS A 221 -9.83 10.97 -5.59
CA CYS A 221 -9.20 12.05 -6.36
C CYS A 221 -9.74 13.41 -5.89
N LYS A 222 -8.90 14.27 -5.34
CA LYS A 222 -9.34 15.56 -4.78
C LYS A 222 -9.76 16.55 -5.86
N VAL A 223 -10.92 17.15 -5.70
CA VAL A 223 -11.41 18.23 -6.57
C VAL A 223 -11.47 19.52 -5.77
N ALA A 224 -10.72 20.54 -6.18
CA ALA A 224 -10.63 21.81 -5.46
C ALA A 224 -12.01 22.49 -5.33
N GLY A 225 -12.37 22.90 -4.13
CA GLY A 225 -13.62 23.62 -3.85
C GLY A 225 -14.90 22.79 -3.92
N ALA A 226 -14.83 21.50 -4.26
CA ALA A 226 -15.98 20.63 -4.35
C ALA A 226 -16.24 19.88 -3.02
N ALA A 227 -17.52 19.71 -2.67
CA ALA A 227 -17.97 18.90 -1.53
C ALA A 227 -18.06 17.39 -1.87
N ALA A 228 -17.91 17.03 -3.15
CA ALA A 228 -17.93 15.66 -3.64
C ALA A 228 -16.72 15.40 -4.53
N TRP A 229 -15.99 14.31 -4.26
CA TRP A 229 -14.77 13.92 -4.96
C TRP A 229 -14.93 12.53 -5.59
N PRO A 230 -14.42 12.28 -6.80
CA PRO A 230 -14.39 10.93 -7.37
C PRO A 230 -13.73 9.96 -6.40
N ALA A 231 -14.38 8.84 -6.15
CA ALA A 231 -13.83 7.77 -5.33
C ALA A 231 -14.29 6.40 -5.83
N ARG A 232 -13.40 5.42 -5.81
CA ARG A 232 -13.73 4.04 -6.20
C ARG A 232 -12.83 3.06 -5.49
N PHE A 233 -13.34 1.87 -5.23
CA PHE A 233 -12.49 0.77 -4.80
C PHE A 233 -11.73 0.19 -6.00
N VAL A 234 -10.45 -0.06 -5.79
CA VAL A 234 -9.53 -0.69 -6.76
C VAL A 234 -9.61 -2.22 -6.62
N SER A 235 -9.61 -2.71 -5.39
CA SER A 235 -9.69 -4.15 -5.08
C SER A 235 -10.21 -4.37 -3.66
N PRO A 236 -10.72 -5.58 -3.35
CA PRO A 236 -10.79 -6.06 -1.98
C PRO A 236 -9.39 -6.17 -1.38
N SER A 237 -9.27 -6.00 -0.06
CA SER A 237 -7.99 -6.13 0.64
C SER A 237 -8.15 -6.38 2.13
N VAL A 238 -7.08 -6.88 2.75
CA VAL A 238 -6.93 -6.97 4.21
C VAL A 238 -5.52 -6.50 4.56
N PHE A 239 -5.42 -5.50 5.43
CA PHE A 239 -4.17 -4.98 5.96
C PHE A 239 -4.14 -5.06 7.49
N ILE A 240 -2.93 -5.01 8.05
CA ILE A 240 -2.78 -4.73 9.48
C ILE A 240 -3.40 -3.36 9.81
N PRO A 241 -3.97 -3.15 11.01
CA PRO A 241 -4.58 -1.88 11.36
C PRO A 241 -3.53 -0.77 11.43
N LEU A 242 -3.87 0.40 10.91
CA LEU A 242 -3.11 1.63 11.11
C LEU A 242 -3.14 1.99 12.60
N GLN A 243 -1.97 2.23 13.17
CA GLN A 243 -1.83 2.62 14.57
C GLN A 243 -1.86 4.15 14.71
N GLY A 244 -2.36 4.63 15.85
CA GLY A 244 -2.37 6.07 16.18
C GLY A 244 -3.57 6.85 15.64
N LEU A 245 -4.53 6.21 14.96
CA LEU A 245 -5.85 6.81 14.76
C LEU A 245 -6.72 6.62 16.02
N PRO A 246 -7.61 7.59 16.34
CA PRO A 246 -8.61 7.42 17.38
C PRO A 246 -9.45 6.15 17.13
N GLU A 247 -9.86 5.49 18.20
CA GLU A 247 -10.79 4.36 18.07
C GLU A 247 -12.09 4.84 17.40
N ALA A 248 -12.57 4.03 16.46
CA ALA A 248 -13.81 4.25 15.74
C ALA A 248 -14.67 3.00 15.90
N ASP A 249 -15.98 3.19 16.04
CA ASP A 249 -16.92 2.10 15.84
C ASP A 249 -16.92 1.71 14.36
N THR A 250 -16.60 0.44 14.09
CA THR A 250 -16.48 -0.10 12.72
C THR A 250 -17.55 -1.12 12.39
N GLU A 251 -18.58 -1.28 13.22
CA GLU A 251 -19.67 -2.23 12.96
C GLU A 251 -20.41 -1.87 11.66
N GLY A 252 -20.85 -0.61 11.54
CA GLY A 252 -21.51 -0.13 10.32
C GLY A 252 -20.66 -0.27 9.05
N LEU A 253 -19.34 -0.09 9.16
CA LEU A 253 -18.41 -0.30 8.04
C LEU A 253 -18.32 -1.78 7.65
N SER A 254 -18.24 -2.68 8.65
CA SER A 254 -18.25 -4.12 8.44
C SER A 254 -19.52 -4.58 7.72
N GLU A 255 -20.68 -4.06 8.14
CA GLU A 255 -21.95 -4.34 7.48
C GLU A 255 -22.02 -3.80 6.05
N ALA A 256 -21.47 -2.61 5.80
CA ALA A 256 -21.43 -2.02 4.45
C ALA A 256 -20.67 -2.93 3.47
N PHE A 257 -19.49 -3.43 3.88
CA PHE A 257 -18.72 -4.40 3.12
C PHE A 257 -19.45 -5.74 2.91
N ALA A 258 -20.34 -6.14 3.82
CA ALA A 258 -21.13 -7.37 3.70
C ALA A 258 -22.35 -7.22 2.77
N ARG A 259 -22.94 -6.01 2.69
CA ARG A 259 -24.20 -5.76 1.95
C ARG A 259 -24.01 -5.41 0.48
N GLY A 260 -23.12 -4.46 0.18
CA GLY A 260 -23.12 -3.77 -1.10
C GLY A 260 -21.98 -4.23 -2.02
N PRO A 261 -22.18 -4.25 -3.35
CA PRO A 261 -21.08 -4.49 -4.27
C PRO A 261 -20.04 -3.39 -4.10
N LEU A 262 -18.83 -3.77 -3.69
CA LEU A 262 -17.69 -2.88 -3.48
C LEU A 262 -17.46 -1.94 -4.68
N MET A 263 -17.64 -2.48 -5.88
CA MET A 263 -17.44 -1.79 -7.15
C MET A 263 -18.55 -0.79 -7.51
N ALA A 264 -19.55 -0.56 -6.65
CA ALA A 264 -20.59 0.45 -6.90
C ALA A 264 -20.23 1.86 -6.42
N VAL A 265 -19.21 2.01 -5.55
CA VAL A 265 -18.78 3.33 -5.08
C VAL A 265 -18.22 4.18 -6.23
N ARG A 266 -18.66 5.44 -6.30
CA ARG A 266 -18.29 6.42 -7.35
C ARG A 266 -17.78 7.75 -6.77
N ALA A 267 -18.13 8.09 -5.55
CA ALA A 267 -17.72 9.34 -4.92
C ALA A 267 -17.57 9.22 -3.40
N ILE A 268 -16.75 10.10 -2.83
CA ILE A 268 -16.78 10.47 -1.41
C ILE A 268 -17.36 11.89 -1.29
N ARG A 269 -18.23 12.11 -0.32
CA ARG A 269 -18.95 13.38 -0.09
C ARG A 269 -18.71 13.88 1.32
N PHE A 270 -18.71 15.20 1.49
CA PHE A 270 -18.42 15.90 2.74
C PHE A 270 -19.49 16.94 3.05
N GLY A 271 -19.84 17.11 4.33
CA GLY A 271 -20.72 18.19 4.82
C GLY A 271 -22.22 18.09 4.45
N GLU A 272 -22.58 17.34 3.41
CA GLU A 272 -23.96 17.02 3.04
C GLU A 272 -24.47 15.78 3.79
N LYS A 273 -25.75 15.78 4.16
CA LYS A 273 -26.39 14.57 4.71
C LYS A 273 -26.46 13.48 3.63
N PRO A 274 -26.26 12.20 3.99
CA PRO A 274 -26.40 11.09 3.04
C PRO A 274 -27.80 11.04 2.41
N ASP A 275 -27.85 10.75 1.10
CA ASP A 275 -29.08 10.50 0.36
C ASP A 275 -29.25 9.01 0.02
N ALA A 276 -30.24 8.68 -0.83
CA ALA A 276 -30.50 7.31 -1.26
C ALA A 276 -29.33 6.63 -2.01
N SER A 277 -28.31 7.38 -2.44
CA SER A 277 -27.11 6.84 -3.08
C SER A 277 -26.03 6.41 -2.09
N CYS A 278 -26.24 6.63 -0.78
CA CYS A 278 -25.29 6.30 0.26
C CYS A 278 -24.95 4.81 0.27
N TRP A 279 -23.66 4.51 0.10
CA TRP A 279 -23.07 3.19 0.26
C TRP A 279 -22.60 2.95 1.70
N TYR A 280 -21.99 3.98 2.32
CA TYR A 280 -21.58 3.96 3.72
C TYR A 280 -21.56 5.39 4.27
N ASP A 281 -22.16 5.57 5.45
CA ASP A 281 -22.15 6.82 6.21
C ASP A 281 -21.05 6.76 7.29
N GLY A 282 -20.04 7.61 7.15
CA GLY A 282 -18.92 7.75 8.08
C GLY A 282 -19.06 8.96 9.03
N GLY A 283 -20.22 9.61 9.06
CA GLY A 283 -20.51 10.78 9.89
C GLY A 283 -20.23 12.10 9.16
N ASP A 284 -18.98 12.58 9.20
CA ASP A 284 -18.56 13.82 8.53
C ASP A 284 -18.23 13.65 7.03
N TRP A 285 -18.21 12.39 6.58
CA TRP A 285 -18.05 11.98 5.18
C TRP A 285 -18.93 10.76 4.89
N TRP A 286 -19.24 10.53 3.63
CA TRP A 286 -19.94 9.31 3.20
C TRP A 286 -19.56 8.89 1.78
N LEU A 287 -19.67 7.61 1.48
CA LEU A 287 -19.45 7.05 0.15
C LEU A 287 -20.76 6.99 -0.61
N SER A 288 -20.74 7.42 -1.86
CA SER A 288 -21.90 7.46 -2.74
C SER A 288 -21.70 6.53 -3.94
N THR A 289 -22.79 5.90 -4.35
CA THR A 289 -22.89 5.17 -5.63
C THR A 289 -23.13 6.08 -6.83
N ARG A 290 -23.40 7.38 -6.60
CA ARG A 290 -23.52 8.41 -7.63
C ARG A 290 -22.17 9.08 -7.84
N ALA A 291 -21.85 9.41 -9.10
CA ALA A 291 -20.70 10.24 -9.41
C ALA A 291 -20.79 11.62 -8.70
N PRO A 292 -19.66 12.33 -8.50
CA PRO A 292 -19.63 13.64 -7.84
C PRO A 292 -20.68 14.61 -8.39
#